data_AF-A0A0F2SEK3-F1
#
_entry.id   AF-A0A0F2SEK3-F1
#
_cell.length_a   1.000
_cell.length_b   1.000
_cell.length_c   1.000
_cell.angle_alpha   90.00
_cell.angle_beta   90.00
_cell.angle_gamma   90.00
#
_symmetry.space_group_name_H-M   'P 1'
#
loop_
_entity.id
_entity.type
_entity.pdbx_description
1 polymer ?
#
loop_
_entity_poly.entity_id
_entity_poly.type
_entity_poly.pdbx_seq_one_letter_code
_entity_poly.pdbx_strand_id
1 'polypeptide(L)'
;MPEKEWMIKLQDGEHKITLKHGTLIRKYYVNLDGNIIESLKRTVIENGDKLTFNINSHTCMLLIYFIKGGVKYECVIDGTSIETQMKSEIPPEWNPPKQGCLKQILMQVSVLFGWAIVIGIISGLTGFNSDKIELIIVLIVVTFIIYAVLRHFLQRNQ
;
A
#
# COMPACT_ATOMS: atom_id res chain seq x y z
N MET A 1 28.44 10.14 -2.25
CA MET A 1 27.05 9.69 -2.47
C MET A 1 26.26 10.91 -2.88
N PRO A 2 25.63 10.92 -4.07
CA PRO A 2 24.78 12.04 -4.45
C PRO A 2 23.64 12.21 -3.43
N GLU A 3 23.43 13.46 -3.04
CA GLU A 3 22.42 13.90 -2.10
C GLU A 3 21.57 14.98 -2.78
N LYS A 4 20.26 14.89 -2.61
CA LYS A 4 19.30 15.84 -3.16
C LYS A 4 18.30 16.20 -2.08
N GLU A 5 17.98 17.48 -1.98
CA GLU A 5 17.07 18.02 -0.98
C GLU A 5 15.94 18.78 -1.66
N TRP A 6 14.75 18.71 -1.05
CA TRP A 6 13.58 19.49 -1.42
C TRP A 6 13.01 20.15 -0.18
N MET A 7 12.70 21.44 -0.28
CA MET A 7 11.92 22.18 0.70
C MET A 7 10.49 22.28 0.17
N ILE A 8 9.53 21.83 0.96
CA ILE A 8 8.11 21.83 0.59
C ILE A 8 7.30 22.53 1.67
N LYS A 9 6.17 23.13 1.29
CA LYS A 9 5.23 23.74 2.22
C LYS A 9 3.90 23.01 2.13
N LEU A 10 3.55 22.31 3.20
CA LEU A 10 2.27 21.61 3.37
C LEU A 10 1.36 22.41 4.31
N GLN A 11 0.19 21.85 4.63
CA GLN A 11 -0.78 22.51 5.52
C GLN A 11 -0.26 22.66 6.95
N ASP A 12 0.57 21.73 7.42
CA ASP A 12 1.11 21.68 8.78
C ASP A 12 2.47 22.39 8.94
N GLY A 13 3.14 22.75 7.85
CA GLY A 13 4.39 23.50 7.92
C GLY A 13 5.28 23.37 6.70
N GLU A 14 6.51 23.86 6.86
CA GLU A 14 7.59 23.58 5.92
C GLU A 14 8.28 22.27 6.32
N HIS A 15 8.51 21.42 5.32
CA HIS A 15 9.23 20.17 5.50
C HIS A 15 10.43 20.10 4.58
N LYS A 16 11.48 19.44 5.06
CA LYS A 16 12.70 19.15 4.33
C LYS A 16 12.77 17.65 4.02
N ILE A 17 12.72 17.31 2.74
CA ILE A 17 12.94 15.95 2.26
C ILE A 17 14.38 15.85 1.76
N THR A 18 15.15 14.89 2.29
CA THR A 18 16.52 14.60 1.84
C THR A 18 16.60 13.18 1.31
N LEU A 19 17.09 13.01 0.09
CA LEU A 19 17.38 11.70 -0.52
C LEU A 19 18.89 11.51 -0.64
N LYS A 20 19.40 10.44 -0.03
CA LYS A 20 20.77 9.95 -0.22
C LYS A 20 20.74 8.69 -1.06
N HIS A 21 21.48 8.71 -2.17
CA HIS A 21 21.55 7.60 -3.12
C HIS A 21 22.93 6.92 -3.05
N GLY A 22 22.92 5.65 -2.64
CA GLY A 22 24.09 4.77 -2.65
C GLY A 22 24.34 4.19 -4.04
N THR A 23 25.45 4.60 -4.66
CA THR A 23 25.83 4.26 -6.04
C THR A 23 26.08 2.77 -6.29
N LEU A 24 26.51 2.01 -5.28
CA LEU A 24 26.90 0.60 -5.48
C LEU A 24 25.73 -0.40 -5.42
N ILE A 25 24.70 -0.14 -4.61
CA ILE A 25 23.68 -1.15 -4.23
C ILE A 25 22.25 -0.65 -4.53
N ARG A 26 22.08 0.46 -5.28
CA ARG A 26 20.77 1.13 -5.46
C ARG A 26 20.00 1.26 -4.14
N LYS A 27 20.74 1.60 -3.07
CA LYS A 27 20.20 1.78 -1.73
C LYS A 27 19.84 3.24 -1.55
N TYR A 28 18.62 3.49 -1.12
CA TYR A 28 18.08 4.82 -0.93
C TYR A 28 17.83 5.05 0.55
N TYR A 29 18.23 6.21 1.04
CA TYR A 29 17.87 6.69 2.37
C TYR A 29 17.09 7.98 2.19
N VAL A 30 15.86 7.99 2.68
CA VAL A 30 14.97 9.15 2.63
C VAL A 30 14.77 9.64 4.04
N ASN A 31 15.08 10.92 4.27
CA ASN A 31 14.85 11.58 5.54
C ASN A 31 13.79 12.67 5.37
N LEU A 32 12.90 12.81 6.34
CA LEU A 32 11.94 13.88 6.49
C LEU A 32 12.26 14.64 7.77
N ASP A 33 12.59 15.93 7.65
CA ASP A 33 12.94 16.80 8.77
C ASP A 33 14.04 16.22 9.68
N GLY A 34 15.00 15.52 9.05
CA GLY A 34 16.11 14.85 9.72
C GLY A 34 15.83 13.41 10.20
N ASN A 35 14.57 12.97 10.18
CA ASN A 35 14.16 11.62 10.61
C ASN A 35 14.12 10.65 9.42
N ILE A 36 14.62 9.42 9.60
CA ILE A 36 14.61 8.41 8.54
C ILE A 36 13.18 7.87 8.34
N ILE A 37 12.73 7.79 7.09
CA ILE A 37 11.45 7.17 6.74
C ILE A 37 11.65 5.66 6.55
N GLU A 38 11.18 4.86 7.49
CA GLU A 38 11.30 3.40 7.44
C GLU A 38 10.31 2.75 6.45
N SER A 39 9.11 3.32 6.32
CA SER A 39 8.01 2.77 5.53
C SER A 39 8.08 3.16 4.05
N LEU A 40 9.25 3.00 3.43
CA LEU A 40 9.49 3.39 2.05
C LEU A 40 9.08 2.26 1.09
N LYS A 41 8.09 2.49 0.24
CA LYS A 41 7.71 1.54 -0.81
C LYS A 41 8.50 1.82 -2.08
N ARG A 42 9.43 0.93 -2.43
CA ARG A 42 10.16 0.98 -3.70
C ARG A 42 9.39 0.26 -4.81
N THR A 43 9.35 0.85 -5.99
CA THR A 43 8.87 0.23 -7.23
C THR A 43 9.90 0.51 -8.33
N VAL A 44 10.39 -0.52 -9.01
CA VAL A 44 11.28 -0.35 -10.16
C VAL A 44 10.45 0.13 -11.35
N ILE A 45 10.93 1.14 -12.06
CA ILE A 45 10.27 1.74 -13.22
C ILE A 45 11.20 1.68 -14.43
N GLU A 46 10.67 1.93 -15.62
CA GLU A 46 11.52 2.04 -16.81
C GLU A 46 12.58 3.12 -16.59
N ASN A 47 13.85 2.74 -16.75
CA ASN A 47 15.00 3.63 -16.55
C ASN A 47 15.10 4.24 -15.15
N GLY A 48 14.58 3.60 -14.09
CA GLY A 48 14.62 4.22 -12.78
C GLY A 48 14.09 3.44 -11.60
N ASP A 49 13.91 4.17 -10.50
CA ASP A 49 13.23 3.72 -9.30
C ASP A 49 12.23 4.78 -8.84
N LYS A 50 11.09 4.33 -8.33
CA LYS A 50 10.07 5.14 -7.65
C LYS A 50 10.04 4.77 -6.18
N LEU A 51 10.15 5.77 -5.31
CA LEU A 51 10.01 5.62 -3.87
C LEU A 51 8.76 6.33 -3.42
N THR A 52 7.84 5.62 -2.77
CA THR A 52 6.58 6.18 -2.29
C THR A 52 6.53 6.13 -0.77
N PHE A 53 6.10 7.23 -0.17
CA PHE A 53 5.83 7.37 1.25
C PHE A 53 4.76 8.46 1.45
N ASN A 54 4.25 8.57 2.67
CA ASN A 54 3.22 9.56 2.99
C ASN A 54 3.77 10.57 3.99
N ILE A 55 3.38 11.83 3.83
CA ILE A 55 3.54 12.89 4.84
C ILE A 55 2.13 13.34 5.19
N ASN A 56 1.67 13.00 6.40
CA ASN A 56 0.28 13.19 6.81
C ASN A 56 -0.70 12.57 5.80
N SER A 57 -1.58 13.38 5.19
CA SER A 57 -2.55 12.98 4.16
C SER A 57 -2.02 13.07 2.72
N HIS A 58 -0.79 13.52 2.53
CA HIS A 58 -0.19 13.74 1.21
C HIS A 58 0.61 12.52 0.76
N THR A 59 0.43 12.13 -0.50
CA THR A 59 1.22 11.05 -1.10
C THR A 59 2.44 11.64 -1.77
N CYS A 60 3.62 11.27 -1.27
CA CYS A 60 4.90 11.73 -1.79
C CYS A 60 5.58 10.64 -2.61
N MET A 61 6.12 11.04 -3.75
CA MET A 61 6.85 10.16 -4.66
C MET A 61 8.19 10.80 -5.02
N LEU A 62 9.28 10.05 -4.82
CA LEU A 62 10.60 10.39 -5.33
C LEU A 62 10.89 9.51 -6.54
N LEU A 63 11.12 10.16 -7.68
CA LEU A 63 11.43 9.52 -8.95
C LEU A 63 12.93 9.68 -9.20
N ILE A 64 13.59 8.56 -9.43
CA ILE A 64 15.03 8.49 -9.71
C ILE A 64 15.18 7.91 -11.10
N TYR A 65 15.57 8.74 -12.06
CA TYR A 65 15.80 8.34 -13.45
C TYR A 65 17.29 8.17 -13.75
N PHE A 66 17.67 7.02 -14.26
CA PHE A 66 19.00 6.72 -14.77
C PHE A 66 19.08 7.14 -16.24
N ILE A 67 19.69 8.29 -16.48
CA ILE A 67 19.90 8.84 -17.83
C ILE A 67 21.35 8.61 -18.27
N LYS A 68 21.62 8.70 -19.58
CA LYS A 68 23.00 8.63 -20.08
C LYS A 68 23.83 9.75 -19.43
N GLY A 69 24.84 9.36 -18.65
CA GLY A 69 25.76 10.30 -18.00
C GLY A 69 25.33 10.81 -16.63
N GLY A 70 24.25 10.30 -16.03
CA GLY A 70 23.88 10.74 -14.68
C GLY A 70 22.58 10.18 -14.12
N VAL A 71 22.13 10.82 -13.05
CA VAL A 71 20.87 10.49 -12.37
C VAL A 71 20.06 11.76 -12.23
N LYS A 72 18.80 11.74 -12.68
CA LYS A 72 17.83 12.82 -12.47
C LYS A 72 16.92 12.43 -11.32
N TYR A 73 16.68 13.38 -10.43
CA TYR A 73 15.77 13.22 -9.30
C TYR A 73 14.58 14.16 -9.48
N GLU A 74 13.39 13.70 -9.12
CA GLU A 74 12.18 14.51 -9.12
C GLU A 74 11.33 14.17 -7.90
N CYS A 75 10.82 15.20 -7.22
CA CYS A 75 9.89 15.04 -6.10
C CYS A 75 8.48 15.43 -6.54
N VAL A 76 7.53 14.53 -6.36
CA VAL A 76 6.12 14.70 -6.73
C VAL A 76 5.25 14.53 -5.49
N ILE A 77 4.39 15.52 -5.23
CA ILE A 77 3.44 15.50 -4.12
C ILE A 77 2.04 15.64 -4.70
N ASP A 78 1.18 14.65 -4.40
CA ASP A 78 -0.20 14.58 -4.90
C ASP A 78 -0.31 14.74 -6.43
N GLY A 79 0.68 14.24 -7.16
CA GLY A 79 0.75 14.33 -8.62
C GLY A 79 1.35 15.63 -9.17
N THR A 80 1.78 16.56 -8.31
CA THR A 80 2.45 17.80 -8.73
C THR A 80 3.95 17.73 -8.46
N SER A 81 4.74 18.00 -9.49
CA SER A 81 6.21 18.06 -9.39
C SER A 81 6.63 19.34 -8.67
N ILE A 82 7.44 19.23 -7.62
CA ILE A 82 7.88 20.38 -6.81
C ILE A 82 8.78 21.31 -7.61
N GLU A 83 9.63 20.76 -8.47
CA GLU A 83 10.61 21.56 -9.23
C GLU A 83 9.99 22.28 -10.43
N THR A 84 9.04 21.64 -11.12
CA THR A 84 8.43 22.21 -12.32
C THR A 84 7.09 22.90 -12.04
N GLN A 85 6.46 22.62 -10.90
CA GLN A 85 5.07 22.99 -10.58
C GLN A 85 4.04 22.51 -11.61
N MET A 86 4.44 21.60 -12.51
CA MET A 86 3.53 21.00 -13.47
C MET A 86 2.97 19.71 -12.88
N LYS A 87 1.72 19.41 -13.25
CA LYS A 87 1.12 18.12 -12.96
C LYS A 87 1.94 17.08 -13.71
N SER A 88 2.63 16.22 -12.98
CA SER A 88 3.44 15.17 -13.58
C SER A 88 2.48 14.19 -14.26
N GLU A 89 2.69 13.92 -15.54
CA GLU A 89 2.01 12.82 -16.23
C GLU A 89 2.57 11.51 -15.68
N ILE A 90 2.05 11.11 -14.52
CA ILE A 90 2.39 9.83 -13.92
C ILE A 90 1.90 8.76 -14.90
N PRO A 91 2.80 7.92 -15.46
CA PRO A 91 2.41 6.86 -16.36
C PRO A 91 1.30 6.02 -15.72
N PRO A 92 0.25 5.63 -16.47
CA PRO A 92 -0.87 4.89 -15.91
C PRO A 92 -0.43 3.57 -15.24
N GLU A 93 0.69 2.99 -15.67
CA GLU A 93 1.34 1.81 -15.09
C GLU A 93 1.80 2.00 -13.63
N TRP A 94 1.97 3.25 -13.18
CA TRP A 94 2.48 3.58 -11.85
C TRP A 94 1.38 3.77 -10.82
N ASN A 95 0.13 3.86 -11.26
CA ASN A 95 -0.98 3.67 -10.36
C ASN A 95 -0.87 2.24 -9.81
N PRO A 96 -0.92 2.03 -8.48
CA PRO A 96 -1.02 0.68 -7.97
C PRO A 96 -2.16 0.01 -8.73
N PRO A 97 -1.99 -1.24 -9.23
CA PRO A 97 -3.09 -1.92 -9.88
C PRO A 97 -4.24 -1.84 -8.90
N LYS A 98 -5.35 -1.18 -9.29
CA LYS A 98 -6.57 -1.17 -8.49
C LYS A 98 -6.76 -2.62 -8.14
N GLN A 99 -6.61 -2.97 -6.85
CA GLN A 99 -6.68 -4.36 -6.46
C GLN A 99 -8.03 -4.83 -6.99
N GLY A 100 -8.01 -5.69 -8.02
CA GLY A 100 -9.23 -6.11 -8.66
C GLY A 100 -10.12 -6.64 -7.55
N CYS A 101 -11.42 -6.29 -7.59
CA CYS A 101 -12.40 -6.72 -6.59
C CYS A 101 -12.22 -8.22 -6.23
N LEU A 102 -11.90 -9.04 -7.23
CA LEU A 102 -11.54 -10.46 -7.10
C LEU A 102 -10.39 -10.78 -6.14
N LYS A 103 -9.29 -10.01 -6.12
CA LYS A 103 -8.15 -10.28 -5.23
C LYS A 103 -8.51 -9.99 -3.77
N GLN A 104 -9.33 -8.97 -3.55
CA GLN A 104 -9.82 -8.63 -2.22
C GLN A 104 -10.83 -9.67 -1.70
N ILE A 105 -11.68 -10.19 -2.60
CA ILE A 105 -12.57 -11.31 -2.31
C ILE A 105 -11.76 -12.58 -2.02
N LEU A 106 -10.78 -12.94 -2.85
CA LEU A 106 -9.94 -14.12 -2.64
C LEU A 106 -9.17 -14.07 -1.31
N MET A 107 -8.68 -12.89 -0.92
CA MET A 107 -7.99 -12.71 0.36
C MET A 107 -8.95 -12.87 1.56
N GLN A 108 -10.21 -12.46 1.43
CA GLN A 108 -11.22 -12.71 2.47
C GLN A 108 -11.62 -14.18 2.51
N VAL A 109 -11.75 -14.83 1.36
CA VAL A 109 -12.08 -16.26 1.24
C VAL A 109 -10.97 -17.14 1.84
N SER A 110 -9.70 -16.82 1.62
CA SER A 110 -8.60 -17.62 2.20
C SER A 110 -8.57 -17.58 3.73
N VAL A 111 -8.93 -16.43 4.33
CA VAL A 111 -9.03 -16.30 5.79
C VAL A 111 -10.17 -17.16 6.34
N LEU A 112 -11.31 -17.23 5.64
CA LEU A 112 -12.44 -18.07 6.03
C LEU A 112 -12.10 -19.56 5.98
N PHE A 113 -11.41 -20.00 4.92
CA PHE A 113 -10.96 -21.40 4.83
C PHE A 113 -10.01 -21.76 5.98
N GLY A 114 -9.11 -20.85 6.37
CA GLY A 114 -8.23 -21.04 7.53
C GLY A 114 -9.02 -21.25 8.82
N TRP A 115 -10.02 -20.40 9.09
CA TRP A 115 -10.87 -20.52 10.29
C TRP A 115 -11.73 -21.79 10.30
N ALA A 116 -12.27 -22.20 9.15
CA ALA A 116 -13.07 -23.43 9.06
C ALA A 116 -12.26 -24.68 9.43
N ILE A 117 -10.99 -24.75 8.99
CA ILE A 117 -10.09 -25.86 9.35
C ILE A 117 -9.83 -25.86 10.86
N VAL A 118 -9.54 -24.70 11.46
CA VAL A 118 -9.30 -24.58 12.91
C VAL A 118 -10.53 -25.01 13.72
N ILE A 119 -11.73 -24.58 13.33
CA ILE A 119 -12.98 -24.97 13.98
C ILE A 119 -13.22 -26.49 13.84
N GLY A 120 -12.94 -27.07 12.68
CA GLY A 120 -13.04 -28.51 12.47
C GLY A 120 -12.11 -29.31 13.39
N ILE A 121 -10.86 -28.88 13.54
CA ILE A 121 -9.87 -29.51 14.45
C ILE A 121 -10.34 -29.42 15.91
N ILE A 122 -10.79 -28.23 16.36
CA ILE A 122 -11.29 -28.04 17.74
C ILE A 122 -12.51 -28.92 17.99
N SER A 123 -13.43 -29.01 17.03
CA SER A 123 -14.65 -29.82 17.15
C SER A 123 -14.35 -31.31 17.23
N GLY A 124 -13.39 -31.81 16.43
CA GLY A 124 -12.92 -33.20 16.49
C GLY A 124 -12.22 -33.55 17.80
N LEU A 125 -11.46 -32.62 18.37
CA LEU A 125 -10.76 -32.83 19.65
C LEU A 125 -11.68 -32.76 20.87
N THR A 126 -12.78 -32.03 20.80
CA THR A 126 -13.69 -31.79 21.95
C THR A 126 -14.86 -32.76 22.02
N GLY A 127 -15.03 -33.65 21.04
CA GLY A 127 -16.04 -34.71 21.07
C GLY A 127 -17.49 -34.20 20.95
N PHE A 128 -17.70 -33.07 20.27
CA PHE A 128 -19.05 -32.58 20.01
C PHE A 128 -19.82 -33.57 19.10
N ASN A 129 -21.03 -33.96 19.51
CA ASN A 129 -21.93 -34.77 18.68
C ASN A 129 -22.20 -34.06 17.33
N SER A 130 -22.13 -34.85 16.25
CA SER A 130 -22.34 -34.46 14.84
C SER A 130 -23.46 -33.43 14.64
N ASP A 131 -24.61 -33.64 15.29
CA ASP A 131 -25.82 -32.82 15.10
C ASP A 131 -25.64 -31.36 15.57
N LYS A 132 -24.76 -31.12 16.54
CA LYS A 132 -24.47 -29.75 17.01
C LYS A 132 -23.48 -29.02 16.10
N ILE A 133 -22.64 -29.77 15.40
CA ILE A 133 -21.64 -29.21 14.49
C ILE A 133 -22.33 -28.68 13.22
N GLU A 134 -23.30 -29.41 12.66
CA GLU A 134 -24.08 -28.91 11.51
C GLU A 134 -24.79 -27.60 11.82
N LEU A 135 -25.44 -27.50 12.99
CA LEU A 135 -26.13 -26.28 13.41
C LEU A 135 -25.17 -25.08 13.48
N ILE A 136 -23.98 -25.27 14.06
CA ILE A 136 -22.96 -24.21 14.20
C ILE A 136 -22.45 -23.76 12.83
N ILE A 137 -22.19 -24.71 11.92
CA ILE A 137 -21.73 -24.40 10.55
C ILE A 137 -22.79 -23.57 9.83
N VAL A 138 -24.06 -23.99 9.86
CA VAL A 138 -25.16 -23.24 9.24
C VAL A 138 -25.26 -21.82 9.81
N LEU A 139 -25.13 -21.66 11.12
CA LEU A 139 -25.23 -20.35 11.79
C LEU A 139 -24.09 -19.41 11.37
N ILE A 140 -22.86 -19.92 11.26
CA ILE A 140 -21.69 -19.15 10.80
C ILE A 140 -21.89 -18.72 9.34
N VAL A 141 -22.32 -19.63 8.47
CA VAL A 141 -22.55 -19.34 7.04
C VAL A 141 -23.63 -18.28 6.87
N VAL A 142 -24.78 -18.43 7.56
CA VAL A 142 -25.89 -17.46 7.51
C VAL A 142 -25.44 -16.08 8.00
N THR A 143 -24.72 -16.03 9.13
CA THR A 143 -24.20 -14.76 9.68
C THR A 143 -23.25 -14.07 8.70
N PHE A 144 -22.41 -14.85 8.02
CA PHE A 144 -21.47 -14.32 7.04
C PHE A 144 -22.17 -13.77 5.78
N ILE A 145 -23.19 -14.46 5.28
CA ILE A 145 -24.02 -13.98 4.15
C ILE A 145 -24.69 -12.65 4.52
N ILE A 146 -25.28 -12.56 5.71
CA ILE A 146 -25.92 -11.33 6.19
C ILE A 146 -24.90 -10.18 6.25
N TYR A 147 -23.71 -10.44 6.80
CA TYR A 147 -22.64 -9.43 6.87
C TYR A 147 -22.17 -8.97 5.49
N ALA A 148 -21.96 -9.89 4.55
CA ALA A 148 -21.54 -9.56 3.18
C ALA A 148 -22.58 -8.69 2.45
N VAL A 149 -23.88 -9.02 2.60
CA VAL A 149 -24.98 -8.24 2.04
C VAL A 149 -25.04 -6.84 2.66
N LEU A 150 -24.99 -6.72 3.99
CA LEU A 150 -24.99 -5.43 4.68
C LEU A 150 -23.82 -4.54 4.25
N ARG A 151 -22.61 -5.11 4.14
CA ARG A 151 -21.43 -4.39 3.70
C ARG A 151 -21.57 -3.90 2.26
N HIS A 152 -22.12 -4.73 1.37
CA HIS A 152 -22.37 -4.32 -0.01
C HIS A 152 -23.37 -3.14 -0.09
N PHE A 153 -24.45 -3.18 0.69
CA PHE A 153 -25.42 -2.09 0.75
C PHE A 153 -24.80 -0.79 1.29
N LEU A 154 -23.97 -0.85 2.33
CA LEU A 154 -23.28 0.32 2.88
C LEU A 154 -22.33 0.96 1.85
N GLN A 155 -21.60 0.15 1.08
CA GLN A 155 -20.70 0.67 0.04
C GLN A 155 -21.42 1.25 -1.18
N ARG A 156 -22.69 0.94 -1.40
CA ARG A 156 -23.48 1.48 -2.53
C ARG A 156 -24.07 2.86 -2.21
N ASN A 157 -24.21 3.19 -0.93
CA ASN A 157 -24.79 4.46 -0.45
C ASN A 157 -23.73 5.53 -0.12
N GLN A 158 -22.45 5.25 -0.37
CA GLN A 158 -21.34 6.20 -0.26
C GLN A 158 -20.81 6.54 -1.66
#